data_AF-A0A3C1YPH9-F1
#
_entry.id   AF-A0A3C1YPH9-F1
#
_cell.length_a   1.000
_cell.length_b   1.000
_cell.length_c   1.000
_cell.angle_alpha   90.00
_cell.angle_beta   90.00
_cell.angle_gamma   90.00
#
_symmetry.space_group_name_H-M   'P 1'
#
loop_
_entity.id
_entity.type
_entity.pdbx_description
1 polymer ?
#
loop_
_entity_poly.entity_id
_entity_poly.type
_entity_poly.pdbx_seq_one_letter_code
_entity_poly.pdbx_strand_id
1 'polypeptide(L)'
;MKPIIAITIGDFNGIGPEVTLKSIASSKIKKNIQPVLIGSFDIFQFFVKMFKLDLELIAVDNLSKKIKSGSVPVLTVHPATSKSIQLGKISPDSGVCAGMAIEHAIK
;
A
#
# COMPACT_ATOMS: atom_id res chain seq x y z
N MET A 1 1.76 14.43 -18.28
CA MET A 1 0.82 13.59 -17.51
C MET A 1 1.64 12.55 -16.75
N LYS A 2 1.40 12.32 -15.45
CA LYS A 2 2.15 11.30 -14.68
C LYS A 2 1.45 9.95 -14.83
N PRO A 3 2.18 8.84 -15.05
CA PRO A 3 1.56 7.52 -15.07
C PRO A 3 1.04 7.14 -13.68
N ILE A 4 -0.10 6.46 -13.66
CA ILE A 4 -0.63 5.80 -12.46
C ILE A 4 0.11 4.47 -12.33
N ILE A 5 0.70 4.22 -11.17
CA ILE A 5 1.42 2.98 -10.87
C ILE A 5 0.75 2.31 -9.68
N ALA A 6 0.10 1.18 -9.94
CA ALA A 6 -0.42 0.29 -8.92
C ALA A 6 0.74 -0.49 -8.28
N ILE A 7 0.82 -0.46 -6.95
CA ILE A 7 1.85 -1.14 -6.17
C ILE A 7 1.14 -2.08 -5.21
N THR A 8 1.33 -3.38 -5.43
CA THR A 8 0.77 -4.42 -4.56
C THR A 8 1.56 -4.51 -3.26
N ILE A 9 0.89 -4.84 -2.17
CA ILE A 9 1.49 -4.94 -0.83
C ILE A 9 2.53 -6.07 -0.71
N GLY A 10 2.37 -7.13 -1.53
CA GLY A 10 3.14 -8.36 -1.40
C GLY A 10 2.86 -9.06 -0.06
N ASP A 11 3.82 -9.87 0.41
CA ASP A 11 3.77 -10.39 1.76
C ASP A 11 4.00 -9.25 2.77
N PHE A 12 2.96 -8.90 3.53
CA PHE A 12 3.03 -7.80 4.48
C PHE A 12 3.91 -8.06 5.71
N ASN A 13 4.31 -9.32 5.96
CA ASN A 13 5.30 -9.65 6.98
C ASN A 13 6.73 -9.58 6.45
N GLY A 14 6.91 -9.50 5.13
CA GLY A 14 8.18 -9.20 4.47
C GLY A 14 8.51 -7.70 4.47
N ILE A 15 9.50 -7.32 3.66
CA ILE A 15 9.95 -5.91 3.54
C ILE A 15 9.19 -5.10 2.48
N GLY A 16 8.28 -5.74 1.72
CA GLY A 16 7.54 -5.10 0.63
C GLY A 16 6.85 -3.79 1.03
N PRO A 17 6.08 -3.76 2.13
CA PRO A 17 5.47 -2.52 2.63
C PRO A 17 6.50 -1.43 2.97
N GLU A 18 7.64 -1.79 3.57
CA GLU A 18 8.71 -0.84 3.90
C GLU A 18 9.31 -0.19 2.65
N VAL A 19 9.77 -1.01 1.71
CA VAL A 19 10.42 -0.55 0.47
C VAL A 19 9.46 0.34 -0.32
N THR A 20 8.20 -0.09 -0.43
CA THR A 20 7.14 0.67 -1.12
C THR A 20 6.93 2.04 -0.48
N LEU A 21 6.65 2.09 0.82
CA LEU A 21 6.31 3.33 1.51
C LEU A 21 7.50 4.31 1.55
N LYS A 22 8.72 3.82 1.81
CA LYS A 22 9.93 4.67 1.76
C LYS A 22 10.21 5.19 0.36
N SER A 23 9.97 4.38 -0.67
CA SER A 23 10.15 4.81 -2.07
C SER A 23 9.18 5.92 -2.45
N ILE A 24 7.88 5.75 -2.15
CA ILE A 24 6.88 6.77 -2.50
C ILE A 24 6.93 8.00 -1.58
N ALA A 25 7.54 7.91 -0.39
CA ALA A 25 7.84 9.08 0.43
C ALA A 25 8.85 10.03 -0.23
N SER A 26 9.74 9.50 -1.09
CA SER A 26 10.74 10.29 -1.81
C SER A 26 10.09 11.30 -2.77
N SER A 27 10.53 12.56 -2.67
CA SER A 27 10.09 13.65 -3.56
C SER A 27 10.41 13.36 -5.04
N LYS A 28 11.49 12.61 -5.32
CA LYS A 28 11.84 12.17 -6.67
C LYS A 28 10.75 11.27 -7.25
N ILE A 29 10.27 10.29 -6.50
CA ILE A 29 9.24 9.36 -6.96
C ILE A 29 7.89 10.08 -7.11
N LYS A 30 7.46 10.86 -6.10
CA LYS A 30 6.21 11.65 -6.15
C LYS A 30 6.13 12.59 -7.36
N LYS A 31 7.28 13.09 -7.86
CA LYS A 31 7.33 13.94 -9.05
C LYS A 31 7.12 13.16 -10.36
N ASN A 32 7.48 11.89 -10.41
CA ASN A 32 7.46 11.10 -11.65
C ASN A 32 6.21 10.24 -11.81
N ILE A 33 5.56 9.79 -10.73
CA ILE A 33 4.42 8.87 -10.78
C ILE A 33 3.24 9.34 -9.91
N GLN A 34 2.08 8.72 -10.13
CA GLN A 34 0.93 8.73 -9.23
C GLN A 34 0.80 7.34 -8.61
N PRO A 35 1.31 7.10 -7.39
CA PRO A 35 1.26 5.78 -6.77
C PRO A 35 -0.15 5.46 -6.28
N VAL A 36 -0.57 4.21 -6.45
CA VAL A 36 -1.78 3.62 -5.85
C VAL A 36 -1.36 2.36 -5.13
N LEU A 37 -1.71 2.23 -3.85
CA LEU A 37 -1.40 1.03 -3.07
C LEU A 37 -2.57 0.05 -3.15
N ILE A 38 -2.27 -1.23 -3.28
CA ILE A 38 -3.28 -2.31 -3.27
C ILE A 38 -2.90 -3.31 -2.18
N GLY A 39 -3.77 -3.51 -1.20
CA GLY A 39 -3.48 -4.36 -0.04
C GLY A 39 -4.46 -4.11 1.10
N SER A 40 -3.99 -4.17 2.34
CA SER A 40 -4.80 -3.82 3.51
C SER A 40 -4.43 -2.42 4.01
N PHE A 41 -5.41 -1.51 4.10
CA PHE A 41 -5.17 -0.13 4.57
C PHE A 41 -4.52 -0.07 5.95
N ASP A 42 -5.05 -0.84 6.92
CA ASP A 42 -4.56 -0.84 8.30
C ASP A 42 -3.10 -1.29 8.40
N ILE A 43 -2.68 -2.20 7.54
CA ILE A 43 -1.29 -2.68 7.45
C ILE A 43 -0.37 -1.57 6.93
N PHE A 44 -0.73 -0.92 5.82
CA PHE A 44 0.06 0.22 5.34
C PHE A 44 0.10 1.37 6.35
N GLN A 45 -1.02 1.66 7.00
CA GLN A 45 -1.11 2.69 8.04
C GLN A 45 -0.22 2.36 9.25
N PHE A 46 -0.13 1.08 9.62
CA PHE A 46 0.81 0.62 10.64
C PHE A 46 2.25 0.93 10.23
N PHE A 47 2.67 0.58 9.01
CA PHE A 47 4.04 0.82 8.56
C PHE A 47 4.38 2.31 8.37
N VAL A 48 3.44 3.14 7.92
CA VAL A 48 3.64 4.60 7.89
C VAL A 48 3.98 5.14 9.28
N LYS A 49 3.23 4.70 10.31
CA LYS A 49 3.50 5.08 11.71
C LYS A 49 4.83 4.50 12.21
N MET A 50 5.07 3.22 11.95
CA MET A 50 6.27 2.51 12.39
C MET A 50 7.55 3.18 11.87
N PHE A 51 7.55 3.60 10.60
CA PHE A 51 8.69 4.23 9.95
C PHE A 51 8.69 5.76 10.03
N LYS A 52 7.72 6.37 10.73
CA LYS A 52 7.58 7.82 10.90
C LYS A 52 7.59 8.58 9.56
N LEU A 53 6.88 8.06 8.57
CA LEU A 53 6.85 8.64 7.23
C LEU A 53 5.84 9.78 7.15
N ASP A 54 6.24 10.87 6.49
CA ASP A 54 5.34 11.96 6.10
C ASP A 54 4.55 11.57 4.83
N LEU A 55 3.60 10.66 5.02
CA LEU A 55 2.71 10.13 4.01
C LEU A 55 1.27 10.13 4.53
N GLU A 56 0.38 10.81 3.81
CA GLU A 56 -1.05 10.77 4.05
C GLU A 56 -1.66 9.65 3.19
N LEU A 57 -2.13 8.56 3.81
CA LEU A 57 -2.85 7.50 3.13
C LEU A 57 -4.36 7.76 3.18
N ILE A 58 -5.08 7.44 2.10
CA ILE A 58 -6.53 7.51 2.05
C ILE A 58 -7.11 6.21 1.52
N ALA A 59 -8.03 5.59 2.28
CA ALA A 59 -8.76 4.41 1.81
C ALA A 59 -9.75 4.82 0.72
N VAL A 60 -9.79 4.07 -0.38
CA VAL A 60 -10.71 4.30 -1.50
C VAL A 60 -11.29 2.97 -2.00
N ASP A 61 -12.54 3.00 -2.48
CA ASP A 61 -13.19 1.84 -3.08
C ASP A 61 -12.84 1.69 -4.57
N ASN A 62 -12.55 2.80 -5.23
CA ASN A 62 -12.15 2.87 -6.63
C ASN A 62 -11.44 4.21 -6.92
N LEU A 63 -10.72 4.27 -8.04
CA LEU A 63 -9.97 5.45 -8.48
C LEU A 63 -10.81 6.48 -9.27
N SER A 64 -12.13 6.30 -9.36
CA SER A 64 -13.00 7.22 -10.12
C SER A 64 -13.18 8.57 -9.42
N LYS A 65 -13.02 8.60 -8.09
CA LYS A 65 -13.13 9.81 -7.29
C LYS A 65 -11.85 10.64 -7.38
N LYS A 66 -12.00 11.96 -7.36
CA LYS A 66 -10.87 12.89 -7.31
C LYS A 66 -10.10 12.69 -6.00
N ILE A 67 -8.90 12.13 -6.08
CA ILE A 67 -8.02 11.94 -4.93
C ILE A 67 -7.46 13.30 -4.49
N LYS A 68 -7.43 13.54 -3.18
CA LYS A 68 -6.83 14.76 -2.60
C LYS A 68 -5.37 14.86 -3.03
N SER A 69 -4.97 16.07 -3.47
CA SER A 69 -3.59 16.32 -3.87
C SER A 69 -2.64 16.07 -2.70
N GLY A 70 -1.64 15.20 -2.91
CA GLY A 70 -0.63 14.85 -1.91
C GLY A 70 -0.90 13.58 -1.11
N SER A 71 -2.14 13.07 -1.11
CA SER A 71 -2.50 11.81 -0.46
C SER A 71 -2.24 10.61 -1.39
N VAL A 72 -1.88 9.47 -0.81
CA VAL A 72 -1.70 8.21 -1.54
C VAL A 72 -2.94 7.33 -1.34
N PRO A 73 -3.70 7.00 -2.41
CA PRO A 73 -4.85 6.13 -2.31
C PRO A 73 -4.44 4.69 -2.01
N VAL A 74 -5.26 4.02 -1.21
CA VAL A 74 -5.14 2.60 -0.90
C VAL A 74 -6.45 1.90 -1.25
N LEU A 75 -6.37 0.95 -2.19
CA LEU A 75 -7.45 0.03 -2.52
C LEU A 75 -7.36 -1.16 -1.57
N THR A 76 -8.34 -1.26 -0.66
CA THR A 76 -8.37 -2.35 0.32
C THR A 76 -8.94 -3.61 -0.31
N VAL A 77 -8.14 -4.67 -0.40
CA VAL A 77 -8.56 -5.96 -0.97
C VAL A 77 -8.72 -7.06 0.07
N HIS A 78 -8.15 -6.87 1.26
CA HIS A 78 -8.18 -7.86 2.34
C HIS A 78 -8.27 -7.17 3.71
N PRO A 79 -9.10 -7.62 4.65
CA PRO A 79 -9.32 -6.94 5.94
C PRO A 79 -8.29 -7.31 7.03
N ALA A 80 -7.00 -7.48 6.67
CA ALA A 80 -5.95 -7.67 7.67
C ALA A 80 -5.68 -6.37 8.45
N THR A 81 -5.37 -6.52 9.73
CA THR A 81 -5.12 -5.40 10.65
C THR A 81 -3.71 -5.46 11.21
N SER A 82 -3.27 -4.42 11.93
CA SER A 82 -1.96 -4.43 12.60
C SER A 82 -1.75 -5.61 13.55
N LYS A 83 -2.83 -6.22 14.08
CA LYS A 83 -2.76 -7.44 14.90
C LYS A 83 -2.36 -8.69 14.11
N SER A 84 -2.53 -8.69 12.79
CA SER A 84 -2.11 -9.78 11.90
C SER A 84 -0.60 -9.82 11.65
N ILE A 85 0.11 -8.73 11.95
CA ILE A 85 1.52 -8.58 11.57
C ILE A 85 2.43 -9.45 12.45
N GLN A 86 3.25 -10.25 11.78
CA GLN A 86 4.30 -11.07 12.35
C GLN A 86 5.56 -10.91 11.51
N LEU A 87 6.26 -9.78 11.68
CA LEU A 87 7.42 -9.43 10.84
C LEU A 87 8.45 -10.56 10.76
N GLY A 88 8.90 -10.88 9.54
CA GLY A 88 9.84 -11.95 9.27
C GLY A 88 9.27 -13.37 9.41
N LYS A 89 7.96 -13.53 9.68
CA LYS A 89 7.29 -14.82 9.76
C LYS A 89 6.23 -14.96 8.67
N ILE A 90 6.28 -16.07 7.96
CA ILE A 90 5.27 -16.43 6.97
C ILE A 90 3.93 -16.62 7.68
N SER A 91 2.84 -16.10 7.10
CA SER A 91 1.48 -16.36 7.59
C SER A 91 0.49 -16.59 6.44
N PRO A 92 -0.55 -17.43 6.63
CA PRO A 92 -1.61 -17.58 5.63
C PRO A 92 -2.28 -16.25 5.27
N ASP A 93 -2.51 -15.40 6.28
CA ASP A 93 -3.16 -14.09 6.12
C ASP A 93 -2.35 -13.15 5.19
N SER A 94 -1.02 -13.18 5.30
CA SER A 94 -0.12 -12.42 4.43
C SER A 94 -0.12 -12.93 2.98
N GLY A 95 -0.17 -14.25 2.79
CA GLY A 95 -0.26 -14.86 1.47
C GLY A 95 -1.58 -14.54 0.76
N VAL A 96 -2.71 -14.60 1.47
CA VAL A 96 -4.03 -14.24 0.93
C VAL A 96 -4.05 -12.77 0.49
N CYS A 97 -3.59 -11.86 1.34
CA CYS A 97 -3.53 -10.44 1.02
C CYS A 97 -2.65 -10.17 -0.22
N ALA A 98 -1.48 -10.81 -0.30
CA ALA A 98 -0.57 -10.69 -1.44
C ALA A 98 -1.22 -11.16 -2.76
N GLY A 99 -1.87 -12.32 -2.74
CA GLY A 99 -2.55 -12.89 -3.91
C GLY A 99 -3.71 -12.02 -4.39
N MET A 100 -4.58 -11.60 -3.48
CA MET A 100 -5.72 -10.72 -3.79
C MET A 100 -5.26 -9.37 -4.36
N ALA A 101 -4.14 -8.84 -3.86
CA ALA A 101 -3.58 -7.59 -4.39
C ALA A 101 -3.12 -7.72 -5.85
N ILE A 102 -2.50 -8.85 -6.22
CA ILE A 102 -2.13 -9.14 -7.61
C ILE A 102 -3.37 -9.28 -8.48
N GLU A 103 -4.35 -10.06 -8.03
CA GLU A 103 -5.60 -10.27 -8.78
C GLU A 103 -6.33 -8.96 -9.05
N HIS A 104 -6.36 -8.05 -8.07
CA HIS A 104 -6.97 -6.74 -8.23
C HIS A 104 -6.16 -5.82 -9.17
N ALA A 105 -4.83 -5.94 -9.21
CA ALA A 105 -3.97 -5.09 -10.03
C ALA A 105 -4.04 -5.39 -11.53
N ILE A 106 -4.50 -6.58 -11.92
CA ILE A 106 -4.60 -7.03 -13.33
C ILE A 106 -6.02 -6.92 -13.91
N LYS A 107 -7.00 -6.51 -13.10
CA LYS A 107 -8.39 -6.26 -13.53
C LYS A 107 -8.55 -4.79 -13.93
#